data_AF-A0A239QZL7-F1
#
_entry.id   AF-A0A239QZL7-F1
#
_cell.length_a   1.000
_cell.length_b   1.000
_cell.length_c   1.000
_cell.angle_alpha   90.00
_cell.angle_beta   90.00
_cell.angle_gamma   90.00
#
_symmetry.space_group_name_H-M   'P 1'
#
loop_
_entity.id
_entity.type
_entity.pdbx_description
1 polymer ?
#
loop_
_entity_poly.entity_id
_entity_poly.type
_entity_poly.pdbx_seq_one_letter_code
_entity_poly.pdbx_strand_id
1 'polypeptide(L)'
;MEFGEIHVNEPSLCIENVTPYEDEKERASNCYVMSLVAVMIGLPMPIINLLATGIFYLMSRRGTFFVRWNALQALVSQVPLFIMNNILFWWTIRILFCYTELSSAYIAYFITVNLYNVYDFVETVRSAVATRKGKVHRWYLYSTITDKICKR
;
A
#
# COMPACT_ATOMS: atom_id res chain seq x y z
N MET A 1 -18.01 -14.45 49.53
CA MET A 1 -17.92 -13.34 48.55
C MET A 1 -17.93 -14.01 47.20
N GLU A 2 -19.13 -14.17 46.66
CA GLU A 2 -19.37 -14.94 45.44
C GLU A 2 -18.84 -14.18 44.24
N PHE A 3 -18.16 -14.92 43.37
CA PHE A 3 -17.71 -14.47 42.06
C PHE A 3 -18.94 -14.15 41.22
N GLY A 4 -19.22 -12.85 41.07
CA GLY A 4 -20.30 -12.34 40.24
C GLY A 4 -20.12 -12.76 38.79
N GLU A 5 -21.22 -13.28 38.25
CA GLU A 5 -21.32 -14.04 37.03
C GLU A 5 -20.94 -13.26 35.78
N ILE A 6 -20.37 -13.99 34.84
CA ILE A 6 -20.10 -13.57 33.49
C ILE A 6 -21.47 -13.39 32.81
N HIS A 7 -21.94 -12.15 32.63
CA HIS A 7 -23.13 -11.83 31.84
C HIS A 7 -22.85 -12.08 30.34
N VAL A 8 -22.83 -13.36 29.97
CA VAL A 8 -22.82 -13.83 28.58
C VAL A 8 -24.27 -13.99 28.15
N ASN A 9 -24.66 -13.24 27.11
CA ASN A 9 -25.90 -13.39 26.32
C ASN A 9 -27.23 -13.09 27.03
N GLU A 10 -27.60 -11.80 27.12
CA GLU A 10 -29.01 -11.40 27.10
C GLU A 10 -29.39 -10.91 25.69
N PRO A 11 -30.17 -11.69 24.90
CA PRO A 11 -30.49 -11.37 23.51
C PRO A 11 -31.45 -10.16 23.33
N SER A 12 -31.89 -9.53 24.42
CA SER A 12 -32.79 -8.37 24.41
C SER A 12 -32.09 -7.02 24.68
N LEU A 13 -30.78 -7.00 24.85
CA LEU A 13 -30.03 -5.79 25.19
C LEU A 13 -29.65 -5.00 23.92
N CYS A 14 -30.18 -3.79 23.74
CA CYS A 14 -29.70 -2.87 22.70
C CYS A 14 -28.28 -2.41 23.03
N ILE A 15 -27.33 -2.59 22.09
CA ILE A 15 -25.91 -2.23 22.24
C ILE A 15 -25.71 -0.77 22.69
N GLU A 16 -26.64 0.11 22.33
CA GLU A 16 -26.62 1.54 22.67
C GLU A 16 -26.79 1.85 24.18
N ASN A 17 -27.34 0.91 24.97
CA ASN A 17 -27.54 1.08 26.41
C ASN A 17 -26.46 0.39 27.26
N VAL A 18 -25.46 -0.23 26.63
CA VAL A 18 -24.36 -0.91 27.31
C VAL A 18 -23.30 0.11 27.66
N THR A 19 -22.87 0.15 28.91
CA THR A 19 -21.72 0.95 29.36
C THR A 19 -20.50 0.03 29.48
N PRO A 20 -19.65 -0.08 28.45
CA PRO A 20 -18.57 -1.05 28.44
C PRO A 20 -17.47 -0.66 29.44
N TYR A 21 -16.85 -1.67 30.05
CA TYR A 21 -15.66 -1.48 30.86
C TYR A 21 -14.44 -1.11 29.98
N GLU A 22 -13.42 -0.49 30.57
CA GLU A 22 -12.25 -0.01 29.80
C GLU A 22 -11.49 -1.14 29.08
N ASP A 23 -11.40 -2.32 29.69
CA ASP A 23 -10.80 -3.51 29.10
C ASP A 23 -11.62 -4.07 27.93
N GLU A 24 -12.95 -3.99 28.00
CA GLU A 24 -13.84 -4.37 26.90
C GLU A 24 -13.74 -3.41 25.72
N LYS A 25 -13.60 -2.10 25.97
CA LYS A 25 -13.35 -1.09 24.93
C LYS A 25 -12.03 -1.35 24.21
N GLU A 26 -10.97 -1.67 24.96
CA GLU A 26 -9.66 -1.99 24.39
C GLU A 26 -9.72 -3.26 23.55
N ARG A 27 -10.39 -4.31 24.02
CA ARG A 27 -10.56 -5.56 23.28
C ARG A 27 -11.39 -5.39 22.00
N ALA A 28 -12.47 -4.62 22.07
CA ALA A 28 -13.30 -4.29 20.91
C ALA A 28 -12.52 -3.46 19.87
N SER A 29 -11.73 -2.48 20.32
CA SER A 29 -10.82 -1.70 19.46
C SER A 29 -9.78 -2.61 18.77
N ASN A 30 -9.19 -3.54 19.53
CA ASN A 30 -8.18 -4.46 19.00
C ASN A 30 -8.73 -5.39 17.90
N CYS A 31 -10.02 -5.71 17.88
CA CYS A 31 -10.65 -6.44 16.76
C CYS A 31 -10.67 -5.62 15.46
N TYR A 32 -10.93 -4.32 15.54
CA TYR A 32 -10.85 -3.43 14.38
C TYR A 32 -9.40 -3.20 13.94
N VAL A 33 -8.47 -3.10 14.89
CA VAL A 33 -7.03 -3.03 14.60
C VAL A 33 -6.56 -4.30 13.89
N MET A 34 -6.97 -5.49 14.34
CA MET A 34 -6.63 -6.76 13.68
C MET A 34 -7.23 -6.85 12.28
N SER A 35 -8.46 -6.40 12.07
CA SER A 35 -9.10 -6.32 10.75
C SER A 35 -8.37 -5.33 9.83
N LEU A 36 -7.98 -4.17 10.36
CA LEU A 36 -7.19 -3.16 9.64
C LEU A 36 -5.78 -3.66 9.30
N VAL A 37 -5.14 -4.39 10.20
CA VAL A 37 -3.84 -5.05 9.97
C VAL A 37 -3.99 -6.18 8.95
N ALA A 38 -5.07 -6.98 9.00
CA ALA A 38 -5.36 -8.01 8.00
C ALA A 38 -5.65 -7.41 6.61
N VAL A 39 -6.30 -6.24 6.55
CA VAL A 39 -6.35 -5.44 5.34
C VAL A 39 -4.93 -5.03 4.96
N MET A 40 -4.13 -4.38 5.81
CA MET A 40 -2.75 -3.97 5.47
C MET A 40 -1.81 -5.12 5.07
N ILE A 41 -2.02 -6.35 5.57
CA ILE A 41 -1.24 -7.56 5.26
C ILE A 41 -1.78 -8.26 4.00
N GLY A 42 -3.09 -8.41 3.86
CA GLY A 42 -3.76 -8.99 2.68
C GLY A 42 -3.79 -8.06 1.47
N LEU A 43 -3.40 -6.80 1.69
CA LEU A 43 -3.30 -5.73 0.73
C LEU A 43 -1.81 -5.39 0.55
N PRO A 44 -1.01 -6.24 -0.11
CA PRO A 44 0.26 -5.81 -0.65
C PRO A 44 -0.05 -4.87 -1.82
N MET A 45 -0.61 -3.67 -1.57
CA MET A 45 -1.18 -2.88 -2.64
C MET A 45 -0.25 -1.75 -3.06
N PRO A 46 0.35 -1.87 -4.24
CA PRO A 46 0.78 -0.75 -5.06
C PRO A 46 -0.20 0.42 -5.14
N ILE A 47 -1.49 0.21 -4.86
CA ILE A 47 -2.48 1.30 -4.72
C ILE A 47 -2.04 2.28 -3.63
N ILE A 48 -1.61 1.81 -2.48
CA ILE A 48 -1.14 2.69 -1.38
C ILE A 48 0.13 3.42 -1.82
N ASN A 49 1.07 2.73 -2.48
CA ASN A 49 2.30 3.36 -2.98
C ASN A 49 2.03 4.43 -4.04
N LEU A 50 1.12 4.16 -5.00
CA LEU A 50 0.71 5.11 -6.02
C LEU A 50 -0.05 6.30 -5.41
N LEU A 51 -0.96 6.05 -4.45
CA LEU A 51 -1.68 7.11 -3.74
C LEU A 51 -0.74 7.97 -2.90
N ALA A 52 0.17 7.36 -2.14
CA ALA A 52 1.13 8.08 -1.31
C ALA A 52 2.03 8.98 -2.16
N THR A 53 2.59 8.45 -3.25
CA THR A 53 3.41 9.25 -4.19
C THR A 53 2.58 10.31 -4.92
N GLY A 54 1.32 10.03 -5.24
CA GLY A 54 0.40 10.98 -5.85
C GLY A 54 0.09 12.15 -4.93
N ILE A 55 -0.29 11.88 -3.69
CA ILE A 55 -0.54 12.90 -2.65
C ILE A 55 0.74 13.69 -2.40
N PHE A 56 1.89 13.03 -2.27
CA PHE A 56 3.17 13.70 -2.07
C PHE A 56 3.53 14.66 -3.22
N TYR A 57 3.32 14.24 -4.47
CA TYR A 57 3.49 15.11 -5.63
C TYR A 57 2.53 16.31 -5.59
N LEU A 58 1.26 16.09 -5.23
CA LEU A 58 0.28 17.17 -5.11
C LEU A 58 0.64 18.18 -4.01
N MET A 59 1.19 17.74 -2.89
CA MET A 59 1.72 18.63 -1.84
C MET A 59 2.97 19.38 -2.31
N SER A 60 3.83 18.69 -3.05
CA SER A 60 5.12 19.21 -3.54
C SER A 60 5.00 20.10 -4.78
N ARG A 61 3.82 20.21 -5.41
CA ARG A 61 3.62 20.95 -6.67
C ARG A 61 3.93 22.44 -6.58
N ARG A 62 3.87 23.03 -5.38
CA ARG A 62 4.25 24.44 -5.10
C ARG A 62 5.68 24.59 -4.59
N GLY A 63 6.42 23.50 -4.46
CA GLY A 63 7.82 23.50 -4.04
C GLY A 63 8.79 23.89 -5.16
N THR A 64 10.09 23.80 -4.86
CA THR A 64 11.15 24.08 -5.84
C THR A 64 11.13 23.08 -7.00
N PHE A 65 11.70 23.45 -8.15
CA PHE A 65 11.83 22.55 -9.30
C PHE A 65 12.47 21.22 -8.91
N PHE A 66 13.49 21.24 -8.05
CA PHE A 66 14.15 20.04 -7.54
C PHE A 66 13.19 19.10 -6.80
N VAL A 67 12.37 19.63 -5.89
CA VAL A 67 11.40 18.81 -5.12
C VAL A 67 10.30 18.27 -6.04
N ARG A 68 9.76 19.13 -6.92
CA ARG A 68 8.74 18.74 -7.91
C ARG A 68 9.21 17.62 -8.82
N TRP A 69 10.43 17.72 -9.34
CA TRP A 69 10.99 16.74 -10.27
C TRP A 69 11.20 15.38 -9.59
N ASN A 70 11.76 15.34 -8.38
CA ASN A 70 11.98 14.08 -7.66
C ASN A 70 10.65 13.44 -7.23
N ALA A 71 9.69 14.24 -6.77
CA ALA A 71 8.34 13.76 -6.44
C ALA A 71 7.62 13.17 -7.67
N LEU A 72 7.80 13.80 -8.83
CA LEU A 72 7.20 13.33 -10.07
C LEU A 72 7.87 12.06 -10.60
N GLN A 73 9.21 11.93 -10.52
CA GLN A 73 9.89 10.69 -10.90
C GLN A 73 9.42 9.51 -10.05
N ALA A 74 9.26 9.73 -8.74
CA ALA A 74 8.68 8.74 -7.84
C ALA A 74 7.25 8.37 -8.28
N LEU A 75 6.37 9.34 -8.51
CA LEU A 75 5.00 9.07 -8.99
C LEU A 75 4.96 8.29 -10.31
N VAL A 76 5.80 8.68 -11.28
CA VAL A 76 5.88 8.02 -12.60
C VAL A 76 6.33 6.56 -12.46
N SER A 77 7.29 6.27 -11.56
CA SER A 77 7.74 4.88 -11.31
C SER A 77 6.64 3.98 -10.72
N GLN A 78 5.71 4.56 -9.94
CA GLN A 78 4.64 3.79 -9.32
C GLN A 78 3.53 3.39 -10.31
N VAL A 79 3.39 4.05 -11.46
CA VAL A 79 2.33 3.74 -12.42
C VAL A 79 2.49 2.34 -13.05
N PRO A 80 3.65 1.96 -13.63
CA PRO A 80 3.83 0.60 -14.14
C PRO A 80 3.75 -0.47 -13.05
N LEU A 81 4.30 -0.19 -11.86
CA LEU A 81 4.20 -1.08 -10.71
C LEU A 81 2.75 -1.36 -10.34
N PHE A 82 1.92 -0.32 -10.31
CA PHE A 82 0.50 -0.45 -10.04
C PHE A 82 -0.18 -1.37 -11.05
N ILE A 83 0.06 -1.17 -12.35
CA ILE A 83 -0.56 -1.98 -13.41
C ILE A 83 -0.15 -3.45 -13.26
N MET A 84 1.15 -3.72 -13.12
CA MET A 84 1.68 -5.08 -13.06
C MET A 84 1.17 -5.85 -11.85
N ASN A 85 1.21 -5.23 -10.68
CA ASN A 85 0.73 -5.86 -9.45
C ASN A 85 -0.80 -5.96 -9.42
N ASN A 86 -1.55 -5.05 -10.04
CA ASN A 86 -3.02 -5.15 -10.13
C ASN A 86 -3.45 -6.34 -10.99
N ILE A 87 -2.77 -6.59 -12.12
CA ILE A 87 -2.98 -7.78 -12.94
C ILE A 87 -2.67 -9.04 -12.13
N LEU A 88 -1.53 -9.07 -11.42
CA LEU A 88 -1.15 -10.21 -10.58
C LEU A 88 -2.17 -10.48 -9.48
N PHE A 89 -2.68 -9.42 -8.83
CA PHE A 89 -3.69 -9.49 -7.79
C PHE A 89 -4.96 -10.16 -8.32
N TRP A 90 -5.55 -9.64 -9.41
CA TRP A 90 -6.77 -10.21 -9.96
C TRP A 90 -6.58 -11.63 -10.50
N TRP A 91 -5.42 -11.94 -11.07
CA TRP A 91 -5.10 -13.32 -11.46
C TRP A 91 -5.04 -14.24 -10.24
N THR A 92 -4.41 -13.80 -9.15
CA THR A 92 -4.35 -14.55 -7.88
C THR A 92 -5.74 -14.78 -7.28
N ILE A 93 -6.61 -13.76 -7.28
CA ILE A 93 -8.01 -13.88 -6.85
C ILE A 93 -8.75 -14.93 -7.69
N ARG A 94 -8.58 -14.93 -9.02
CA ARG A 94 -9.21 -15.95 -9.90
C ARG A 94 -8.75 -17.37 -9.56
N ILE A 95 -7.49 -17.56 -9.19
CA ILE A 95 -6.97 -18.87 -8.76
C ILE A 95 -7.52 -19.26 -7.38
N LEU A 96 -7.56 -18.32 -6.43
CA LEU A 96 -8.03 -18.56 -5.07
C LEU A 96 -9.51 -18.98 -5.00
N PHE A 97 -10.35 -18.38 -5.84
CA PHE A 97 -11.77 -18.75 -5.96
C PHE A 97 -12.02 -19.87 -6.98
N CYS A 98 -10.99 -20.60 -7.38
CA CYS A 98 -11.05 -21.73 -8.32
C CYS A 98 -11.70 -21.40 -9.68
N TYR A 99 -11.70 -20.13 -10.10
CA TYR A 99 -12.14 -19.73 -11.44
C TYR A 99 -11.11 -20.04 -12.52
N THR A 100 -9.85 -20.30 -12.16
CA THR A 100 -8.74 -20.60 -13.08
C THR A 100 -7.72 -21.47 -12.37
N GLU A 101 -7.11 -22.42 -13.09
CA GLU A 101 -6.07 -23.26 -12.53
C GLU A 101 -4.72 -22.54 -12.41
N LEU A 102 -3.87 -23.03 -11.51
CA LEU A 102 -2.49 -22.56 -11.39
C LEU A 102 -1.72 -22.93 -12.67
N SER A 103 -1.20 -21.91 -13.37
CA SER A 103 -0.48 -22.09 -14.63
C SER A 103 0.99 -21.69 -14.52
N SER A 104 1.83 -22.25 -15.38
CA SER A 104 3.24 -21.83 -15.53
C SER A 104 3.36 -20.34 -15.89
N ALA A 105 2.42 -19.82 -16.69
CA ALA A 105 2.35 -18.40 -17.03
C ALA A 105 2.12 -17.52 -15.81
N TYR A 106 1.24 -17.93 -14.89
CA TYR A 106 1.03 -17.22 -13.63
C TYR A 106 2.31 -17.19 -12.78
N ILE A 107 3.00 -18.33 -12.65
CA ILE A 107 4.23 -18.42 -11.85
C ILE A 107 5.33 -17.53 -12.44
N ALA A 108 5.54 -17.56 -13.75
CA ALA A 108 6.50 -16.70 -14.43
C ALA A 108 6.17 -15.21 -14.25
N TYR A 109 4.88 -14.86 -14.35
CA TYR A 109 4.42 -13.50 -14.13
C TYR A 109 4.62 -13.05 -12.67
N PHE A 110 4.25 -13.89 -11.70
CA PHE A 110 4.48 -13.64 -10.27
C PHE A 110 5.95 -13.34 -9.98
N ILE A 111 6.88 -14.17 -10.48
CA ILE A 111 8.31 -13.95 -10.30
C ILE A 111 8.75 -12.63 -10.95
N THR A 112 8.29 -12.35 -12.16
CA THR A 112 8.62 -11.11 -12.89
C THR A 112 8.18 -9.86 -12.11
N VAL A 113 6.94 -9.86 -11.59
CA VAL A 113 6.39 -8.76 -10.80
C VAL A 113 7.20 -8.57 -9.51
N ASN A 114 7.56 -9.65 -8.82
CA ASN A 114 8.37 -9.57 -7.60
C ASN A 114 9.77 -9.02 -7.87
N LEU A 115 10.45 -9.47 -8.93
CA LEU A 115 11.76 -8.93 -9.34
C LEU A 115 11.68 -7.44 -9.64
N TYR A 116 10.61 -7.01 -10.32
CA TYR A 116 10.39 -5.61 -10.64
C TYR A 116 10.14 -4.74 -9.39
N ASN A 117 9.37 -5.25 -8.41
CA ASN A 117 9.18 -4.57 -7.12
C ASN A 117 10.51 -4.42 -6.36
N VAL A 118 11.36 -5.45 -6.35
CA VAL A 118 12.70 -5.37 -5.72
C VAL A 118 13.59 -4.35 -6.42
N TYR A 119 13.58 -4.34 -7.75
CA TYR A 119 14.31 -3.34 -8.54
C TYR A 119 13.86 -1.92 -8.22
N ASP A 120 12.54 -1.66 -8.24
CA ASP A 120 11.98 -0.34 -7.92
C ASP A 120 12.32 0.11 -6.49
N PHE A 121 12.27 -0.82 -5.53
CA PHE A 121 12.66 -0.56 -4.16
C PHE A 121 14.13 -0.12 -4.06
N VAL A 122 15.05 -0.82 -4.72
CA VAL A 122 16.48 -0.47 -4.72
C VAL A 122 16.71 0.90 -5.36
N GLU A 123 16.08 1.18 -6.51
CA GLU A 123 16.21 2.46 -7.20
C GLU A 123 15.60 3.61 -6.38
N THR A 124 14.48 3.37 -5.69
CA THR A 124 13.87 4.32 -4.76
C THR A 124 14.80 4.64 -3.59
N VAL A 125 15.42 3.63 -2.97
CA VAL A 125 16.39 3.84 -1.89
C VAL A 125 17.60 4.64 -2.39
N ARG A 126 18.14 4.31 -3.57
CA ARG A 126 19.24 5.07 -4.19
C ARG A 126 18.86 6.53 -4.45
N SER A 127 17.66 6.77 -4.98
CA SER A 127 17.10 8.11 -5.16
C SER A 127 16.94 8.87 -3.86
N ALA A 128 16.45 8.24 -2.80
CA ALA A 128 16.30 8.88 -1.49
C ALA A 128 17.66 9.30 -0.90
N VAL A 129 18.67 8.44 -1.01
CA VAL A 129 20.04 8.75 -0.55
C VAL A 129 20.68 9.86 -1.39
N ALA A 130 20.50 9.85 -2.71
CA ALA A 130 21.04 10.86 -3.61
C ALA A 130 20.39 12.24 -3.38
N THR A 131 19.07 12.29 -3.24
CA THR A 131 18.31 13.53 -3.02
C THR A 131 18.67 14.18 -1.68
N ARG A 132 18.93 13.38 -0.63
CA ARG A 132 19.45 13.89 0.65
C ARG A 132 20.80 14.60 0.52
N LYS A 133 21.61 14.25 -0.49
CA LYS A 133 22.89 14.90 -0.81
C LYS A 133 22.74 16.04 -1.81
N GLY A 134 21.52 16.46 -2.16
CA GLY A 134 21.25 17.49 -3.16
C GLY A 134 21.49 17.05 -4.61
N LYS A 135 21.69 15.75 -4.86
CA LYS A 135 21.92 15.20 -6.20
C LYS A 135 20.64 14.56 -6.73
N VAL A 136 20.42 14.64 -8.04
CA VAL A 136 19.30 13.98 -8.72
C VAL A 136 19.77 12.63 -9.25
N HIS A 137 19.16 11.54 -8.77
CA HIS A 137 19.35 10.21 -9.35
C HIS A 137 18.34 10.02 -10.49
N ARG A 138 18.83 9.88 -11.72
CA ARG A 138 18.00 9.78 -12.93
C ARG A 138 17.84 8.33 -13.31
N TRP A 139 16.62 7.84 -13.24
CA TRP A 139 16.32 6.47 -13.66
C TRP A 139 16.25 6.44 -15.18
N TYR A 140 16.93 5.50 -15.83
CA TYR A 140 17.08 5.48 -17.29
C TYR A 140 15.75 5.65 -18.05
N LEU A 141 14.70 4.94 -17.62
CA LEU A 141 13.38 5.01 -18.25
C LEU A 141 12.55 6.22 -17.77
N TYR A 142 12.46 6.42 -16.45
CA TYR A 142 11.52 7.40 -15.90
C TYR A 142 12.01 8.83 -15.91
N SER A 143 13.33 9.08 -15.91
CA SER A 143 13.85 10.45 -15.93
C SER A 143 13.41 11.18 -17.20
N THR A 144 13.42 10.49 -18.34
CA THR A 144 13.02 11.06 -19.63
C THR A 144 11.55 11.45 -19.66
N ILE A 145 10.68 10.64 -19.05
CA ILE A 145 9.24 10.94 -18.91
C ILE A 145 9.06 12.11 -17.95
N THR A 146 9.74 12.06 -16.81
CA THR A 146 9.70 13.09 -15.76
C THR A 146 10.13 14.45 -16.30
N ASP A 147 11.19 14.51 -17.10
CA ASP A 147 11.68 15.76 -17.71
C ASP A 147 10.63 16.40 -18.61
N LYS A 148 9.93 15.59 -19.42
CA LYS A 148 8.90 16.09 -20.34
C LYS A 148 7.69 16.64 -19.57
N ILE A 149 7.30 16.00 -18.47
CA ILE A 149 6.15 16.42 -17.67
C ILE A 149 6.50 17.61 -16.75
N CYS A 150 7.71 17.62 -16.15
CA CYS A 150 8.12 18.65 -15.19
C CYS A 150 8.61 19.96 -15.83
N LYS A 151 8.86 19.99 -17.15
CA LYS A 151 9.25 21.22 -17.89
C LYS A 151 8.10 22.25 -18.06
N ARG A 152 6.91 21.98 -17.53
CA ARG A 152 5.80 22.93 -17.40
C ARG A 152 5.74 23.52 -15.98
#